data_AF-A0A2N1RTW7-F1
#
_entry.id   AF-A0A2N1RTW7-F1
#
_cell.length_a   1.000
_cell.length_b   1.000
_cell.length_c   1.000
_cell.angle_alpha   90.00
_cell.angle_beta   90.00
_cell.angle_gamma   90.00
#
_symmetry.space_group_name_H-M   'P 1'
#
loop_
_entity.id
_entity.type
_entity.pdbx_description
1 polymer ?
#
loop_
_entity_poly.entity_id
_entity_poly.type
_entity_poly.pdbx_seq_one_letter_code
_entity_poly.pdbx_strand_id
1 'polypeptide(L)' 'MAEMKKISVEDLKPGMVFSQAVYIDSDNVLVAPNVQLKEEDIKKLMKWGVNQVET' A
#
# COMPACT_ATOMS: atom_id res chain seq x y z
N MET A 1 -15.92 -6.02 12.18
CA MET A 1 -15.53 -4.73 11.57
C MET A 1 -14.08 -4.91 11.16
N ALA A 2 -13.77 -4.90 9.86
CA ALA A 2 -12.38 -5.02 9.43
C ALA A 2 -11.68 -3.72 9.79
N GLU A 3 -10.75 -3.77 10.76
CA GLU A 3 -9.97 -2.61 11.17
C GLU A 3 -8.96 -2.31 10.07
N MET A 4 -9.10 -1.14 9.43
CA MET A 4 -8.14 -0.67 8.44
C MET A 4 -6.78 -0.51 9.11
N LYS A 5 -5.80 -1.32 8.70
CA LYS A 5 -4.47 -1.27 9.29
C LYS A 5 -3.61 -0.26 8.54
N LYS A 6 -2.99 0.64 9.30
CA LYS A 6 -1.97 1.54 8.76
C LYS A 6 -0.63 0.83 8.72
N ILE A 7 0.00 0.85 7.55
CA ILE A 7 1.29 0.22 7.28
C ILE A 7 2.24 1.31 6.79
N SER A 8 3.44 1.39 7.37
CA SER A 8 4.45 2.35 6.93
C SER A 8 5.01 1.94 5.57
N VAL A 9 5.24 2.90 4.69
CA VAL A 9 5.86 2.66 3.37
C VAL A 9 7.26 2.06 3.50
N GLU A 10 7.95 2.34 4.60
CA GLU A 10 9.27 1.80 4.93
C GLU A 10 9.25 0.29 5.21
N ASP A 11 8.12 -0.25 5.67
CA ASP A 11 7.91 -1.68 5.91
C ASP A 11 7.45 -2.42 4.64
N LEU A 12 7.03 -1.68 3.60
CA LEU A 12 6.60 -2.26 2.33
C LEU A 12 7.78 -2.82 1.56
N LYS A 13 7.62 -4.04 1.07
CA LYS A 13 8.63 -4.73 0.24
C LYS A 13 8.02 -5.15 -1.09
N PRO A 14 8.77 -5.02 -2.20
CA PRO A 14 8.33 -5.52 -3.48
C PRO A 14 8.07 -7.04 -3.39
N GLY A 15 6.98 -7.49 -4.02
CA GLY A 15 6.51 -8.88 -3.96
C GLY A 15 5.57 -9.20 -2.80
N MET A 16 5.34 -8.28 -1.86
CA MET A 16 4.29 -8.44 -0.86
C MET A 16 2.91 -8.58 -1.51
N VAL A 17 2.07 -9.45 -0.97
CA VAL A 17 0.68 -9.63 -1.40
C VAL A 17 -0.21 -9.38 -0.21
N PHE A 18 -1.20 -8.52 -0.40
CA PHE A 18 -2.19 -8.21 0.61
C PHE A 18 -3.50 -8.95 0.30
N SER A 19 -4.13 -9.49 1.34
CA SER A 19 -5.44 -10.14 1.20
C SER A 19 -6.57 -9.15 0.91
N GLN A 20 -6.34 -7.87 1.23
CA GLN A 20 -7.25 -6.75 1.04
C GLN A 20 -6.60 -5.72 0.10
N ALA A 21 -7.41 -4.82 -0.48
CA ALA A 21 -6.88 -3.69 -1.23
C ALA A 21 -6.04 -2.80 -0.32
N VAL A 22 -4.90 -2.34 -0.81
CA VAL A 22 -4.09 -1.33 -0.13
C VAL A 22 -4.42 0.02 -0.72
N TYR A 23 -4.67 0.98 0.13
CA TYR A 23 -5.05 2.34 -0.18
C TYR A 23 -3.95 3.30 0.25
N ILE A 24 -3.72 4.31 -0.56
CA ILE A 24 -2.82 5.42 -0.24
C ILE A 24 -3.55 6.38 0.70
N ASP A 25 -4.83 6.61 0.41
CA ASP A 25 -5.79 7.38 1.19
C ASP A 25 -7.22 6.88 0.87
N SER A 26 -8.25 7.54 1.39
CA SER A 26 -9.65 7.13 1.20
C SER A 26 -10.14 7.14 -0.25
N ASP A 27 -9.44 7.81 -1.17
CA ASP A 27 -9.83 7.97 -2.57
C ASP A 27 -8.91 7.23 -3.55
N ASN A 28 -7.71 6.85 -3.14
CA ASN A 28 -6.67 6.28 -4.01
C ASN A 28 -6.27 4.87 -3.60
N VAL A 29 -6.49 3.92 -4.50
CA VAL A 29 -6.00 2.53 -4.36
C VAL A 29 -4.55 2.47 -4.82
N LEU A 30 -3.68 1.95 -3.95
CA LEU A 30 -2.30 1.61 -4.30
C LEU A 30 -2.24 0.31 -5.09
N VAL A 31 -2.83 -0.75 -4.53
CA VAL A 31 -2.81 -2.08 -5.12
C VAL A 31 -4.06 -2.88 -4.73
N ALA A 32 -4.58 -3.65 -5.68
CA ALA A 32 -5.74 -4.50 -5.49
C ALA A 32 -5.43 -5.72 -4.61
N PRO A 33 -6.44 -6.35 -3.98
CA PRO A 33 -6.23 -7.58 -3.21
C PRO A 33 -5.68 -8.69 -4.08
N ASN A 34 -4.81 -9.52 -3.50
CA ASN A 34 -4.13 -10.64 -4.15
C ASN A 34 -3.19 -10.23 -5.30
N VAL A 35 -2.85 -8.95 -5.42
CA VAL A 35 -1.86 -8.45 -6.37
C VAL A 35 -0.55 -8.18 -5.65
N GLN A 36 0.56 -8.52 -6.30
CA GLN A 36 1.90 -8.25 -5.79
C GLN A 36 2.21 -6.75 -5.85
N LEU A 37 2.63 -6.19 -4.73
CA LEU A 37 3.16 -4.85 -4.65
C LEU A 37 4.45 -4.74 -5.45
N LYS A 38 4.51 -3.82 -6.40
CA LYS A 38 5.70 -3.62 -7.23
C LYS A 38 6.63 -2.59 -6.60
N GLU A 39 7.92 -2.69 -6.94
CA GLU A 39 8.90 -1.69 -6.54
C GLU A 39 8.56 -0.30 -7.09
N GLU A 40 8.02 -0.23 -8.32
CA GLU A 40 7.59 1.02 -8.93
C GLU A 40 6.50 1.72 -8.11
N ASP A 41 5.59 0.97 -7.50
CA ASP A 41 4.50 1.53 -6.70
C ASP A 41 5.03 2.06 -5.36
N ILE A 42 5.96 1.35 -4.71
CA ILE A 42 6.67 1.83 -3.51
C ILE A 42 7.45 3.12 -3.82
N LYS A 43 8.16 3.16 -4.96
CA LYS A 43 8.90 4.35 -5.41
C LYS A 43 7.97 5.53 -5.67
N LYS A 44 6.77 5.31 -6.22
CA LYS A 44 5.76 6.37 -6.39
C LYS A 44 5.32 6.94 -5.04
N LEU A 45 5.06 6.08 -4.04
CA LEU A 45 4.70 6.53 -2.69
C LEU A 45 5.78 7.43 -2.09
N MET A 46 7.05 7.01 -2.17
CA MET A 46 8.18 7.81 -1.70
C MET A 46 8.28 9.14 -2.45
N LYS A 47 8.07 9.14 -3.78
CA LYS A 47 8.09 10.36 -4.60
C LYS A 47 6.93 11.31 -4.27
N TRP A 48 5.78 10.77 -3.92
CA TRP A 48 4.60 11.55 -3.49
C TRP A 48 4.69 12.00 -2.04
N GLY A 49 5.69 11.54 -1.29
CA GLY A 49 5.84 11.87 0.13
C GLY A 49 4.83 11.15 1.01
N VAL A 50 4.27 10.02 0.55
CA VAL A 50 3.36 9.19 1.33
C VAL A 50 4.19 8.34 2.30
N ASN A 51 3.90 8.45 3.59
CA ASN A 51 4.59 7.70 4.63
C ASN A 51 3.84 6.44 5.07
N GLN A 52 2.51 6.39 4.88
CA GLN A 52 1.65 5.31 5.35
C GLN A 52 0.58 4.96 4.33
N VAL A 53 0.14 3.70 4.35
CA VAL A 53 -0.94 3.16 3.52
C VAL A 53 -1.92 2.37 4.40
N GLU A 54 -3.13 2.15 3.91
CA GLU A 54 -4.24 1.53 4.65
C GLU A 54 -4.69 0.24 3.97
N THR A 55 -5.04 -0.80 4.73
CA THR A 55 -5.51 -2.11 4.19
C THR A 55 -6.81 -2.57 4.82
#